data_AF-A0A1I3YST8-F1
#
_entry.id   AF-A0A1I3YST8-F1
#
_cell.length_a   1.000
_cell.length_b   1.000
_cell.length_c   1.000
_cell.angle_alpha   90.00
_cell.angle_beta   90.00
_cell.angle_gamma   90.00
#
_symmetry.space_group_name_H-M   'P 1'
#
loop_
_entity.id
_entity.type
_entity.pdbx_description
1 polymer ?
#
loop_
_entity_poly.entity_id
_entity_poly.type
_entity_poly.pdbx_seq_one_letter_code
_entity_poly.pdbx_strand_id
1 'polypeptide(L)'
;MTNKNTEELMKESGFTSNEMKLLKSINKRNNTTLLDEMMNLENRFYRLLVVLPLSFSVLIFFFLMAEKINIIGLVIAILILLPLSLFITSFKLSYKSFIFMRKYKRL
;
A
#
# COMPACT_ATOMS: atom_id res chain seq x y z
N MET A 1 31.01 -4.37 2.14
CA MET A 1 30.07 -3.63 1.27
C MET A 1 29.60 -4.56 0.18
N THR A 2 28.42 -5.18 0.32
CA THR A 2 27.83 -5.97 -0.76
C THR A 2 27.40 -5.02 -1.87
N ASN A 3 28.22 -4.94 -2.91
CA ASN A 3 27.97 -4.25 -4.17
C ASN A 3 26.91 -5.00 -5.02
N LYS A 4 25.78 -5.35 -4.38
CA LYS A 4 24.62 -5.88 -5.10
C LYS A 4 23.81 -4.68 -5.57
N ASN A 5 23.57 -4.63 -6.87
CA ASN A 5 22.71 -3.61 -7.46
C ASN A 5 21.31 -3.71 -6.81
N THR A 6 20.69 -2.59 -6.43
CA THR A 6 19.36 -2.55 -5.79
C THR A 6 18.33 -3.40 -6.56
N GLU A 7 18.48 -3.49 -7.87
CA GLU A 7 17.68 -4.33 -8.75
C GLU A 7 17.79 -5.84 -8.48
N GLU A 8 18.97 -6.33 -8.13
CA GLU A 8 19.18 -7.74 -7.77
C GLU A 8 18.51 -8.05 -6.43
N LEU A 9 18.64 -7.15 -5.46
CA LEU A 9 17.98 -7.27 -4.16
C LEU A 9 16.45 -7.25 -4.30
N MET A 10 15.92 -6.45 -5.23
CA MET A 10 14.49 -6.44 -5.57
C MET A 10 14.03 -7.79 -6.14
N LYS A 11 14.77 -8.35 -7.09
CA LYS A 11 14.46 -9.67 -7.66
C LYS A 11 14.49 -10.77 -6.59
N GLU A 12 15.50 -10.76 -5.73
CA GLU A 12 15.61 -11.70 -4.59
C GLU A 12 14.46 -11.57 -3.59
N SER A 13 13.82 -10.40 -3.53
CA SER A 13 12.64 -10.15 -2.69
C SER A 13 11.31 -10.50 -3.35
N GLY A 14 11.34 -11.01 -4.58
CA GLY A 14 10.15 -11.43 -5.32
C GLY A 14 9.46 -10.33 -6.13
N PHE A 15 10.16 -9.24 -6.44
CA PHE A 15 9.66 -8.27 -7.42
C PHE A 15 9.74 -8.84 -8.84
N THR A 16 8.68 -8.65 -9.61
CA THR A 16 8.65 -9.05 -11.02
C THR A 16 9.31 -7.97 -11.87
N SER A 17 9.89 -8.36 -13.02
CA SER A 17 10.48 -7.42 -13.99
C SER A 17 9.53 -6.28 -14.41
N ASN A 18 8.23 -6.54 -14.51
CA ASN A 18 7.22 -5.52 -14.83
C ASN A 18 7.03 -4.51 -13.68
N GLU A 19 7.03 -4.98 -12.43
CA GLU A 19 6.93 -4.13 -11.23
C GLU A 19 8.16 -3.23 -11.12
N MET A 20 9.35 -3.77 -11.40
CA MET A 20 10.60 -3.00 -11.44
C MET A 20 10.61 -1.95 -12.55
N LYS A 21 10.13 -2.28 -13.76
CA LYS A 21 10.00 -1.32 -14.87
C LYS A 21 9.04 -0.18 -14.51
N LEU A 22 7.94 -0.48 -13.84
CA LEU A 22 6.97 0.50 -13.37
C LEU A 22 7.57 1.43 -12.30
N LEU A 23 8.29 0.88 -11.32
CA LEU A 23 8.99 1.69 -10.32
C LEU A 23 10.07 2.58 -10.95
N LYS A 24 10.82 2.08 -11.94
CA LYS A 24 11.80 2.88 -12.69
C LYS A 24 11.16 4.02 -13.49
N SER A 25 10.00 3.78 -14.12
CA SER A 25 9.33 4.84 -14.88
C SER A 25 8.78 5.93 -13.96
N ILE A 26 8.30 5.56 -12.77
CA ILE A 26 7.85 6.51 -11.73
C ILE A 26 9.04 7.30 -11.17
N ASN A 27 10.14 6.64 -10.82
CA ASN A 27 11.39 7.27 -10.40
C ASN A 27 11.83 8.32 -11.44
N LYS A 28 11.91 7.94 -12.72
CA LYS A 28 12.33 8.83 -13.80
C LYS A 28 11.40 10.04 -13.94
N ARG A 29 10.09 9.87 -13.68
CA ARG A 29 9.11 10.95 -13.70
C ARG A 29 9.25 11.88 -12.50
N ASN A 30 9.56 11.34 -11.33
CA ASN A 30 9.60 12.07 -10.07
C ASN A 30 10.99 12.64 -9.73
N ASN A 31 12.03 12.32 -10.52
CA ASN A 31 13.44 12.61 -10.22
C ASN A 31 13.87 12.12 -8.82
N THR A 32 13.32 10.98 -8.39
CA THR A 32 13.61 10.35 -7.09
C THR A 32 14.52 9.13 -7.26
N THR A 33 15.05 8.54 -6.19
CA THR A 33 15.73 7.24 -6.31
C THR A 33 14.74 6.07 -6.23
N LEU A 34 15.15 4.88 -6.68
CA LEU A 34 14.33 3.65 -6.54
C LEU A 34 14.01 3.36 -5.07
N LEU A 35 14.95 3.65 -4.17
CA LEU A 35 14.78 3.48 -2.73
C LEU A 35 13.78 4.48 -2.15
N ASP A 36 13.79 5.73 -2.61
CA ASP A 36 12.81 6.74 -2.18
C ASP A 36 11.38 6.34 -2.57
N GLU A 37 11.22 5.83 -3.79
CA GLU A 37 9.91 5.36 -4.25
C GLU A 37 9.43 4.16 -3.43
N MET A 38 10.33 3.23 -3.08
CA MET A 38 10.01 2.12 -2.17
C MET A 38 9.63 2.60 -0.76
N MET A 39 10.34 3.59 -0.21
CA MET A 39 9.98 4.19 1.07
C MET A 39 8.59 4.83 1.02
N ASN A 40 8.27 5.49 -0.09
CA ASN A 40 6.96 6.09 -0.27
C ASN A 40 5.87 5.02 -0.34
N LEU A 41 6.13 3.90 -1.04
CA LEU A 41 5.25 2.74 -1.08
C LEU A 41 5.07 2.06 0.29
N GLU A 42 6.14 1.97 1.08
CA GLU A 42 6.11 1.47 2.46
C GLU A 42 5.27 2.39 3.36
N ASN A 43 5.49 3.71 3.30
CA ASN A 43 4.70 4.66 4.08
C ASN A 43 3.21 4.63 3.69
N ARG A 44 2.90 4.43 2.41
CA ARG A 44 1.52 4.19 1.96
C ARG A 44 0.96 2.90 2.55
N PHE A 45 1.76 1.83 2.65
CA PHE A 45 1.36 0.58 3.31
C PHE A 45 0.99 0.81 4.78
N TYR A 46 1.82 1.51 5.54
CA TYR A 46 1.53 1.85 6.94
C TYR A 46 0.26 2.69 7.08
N ARG A 47 0.08 3.68 6.20
CA ARG A 47 -1.14 4.49 6.19
C ARG A 47 -2.37 3.62 5.95
N LEU A 48 -2.28 2.63 5.05
CA LEU A 48 -3.37 1.69 4.81
C LEU A 48 -3.63 0.78 6.00
N LEU A 49 -2.57 0.26 6.63
CA LEU A 49 -2.69 -0.55 7.85
C LEU A 49 -3.44 0.17 8.98
N VAL A 50 -3.40 1.50 9.03
CA VAL A 50 -4.12 2.30 10.04
C VAL A 50 -5.50 2.72 9.56
N VAL A 51 -5.62 3.24 8.34
CA VAL A 51 -6.89 3.78 7.81
C VAL A 51 -7.93 2.67 7.60
N LEU A 52 -7.52 1.49 7.16
CA LEU A 52 -8.41 0.38 6.86
C LEU A 52 -9.16 -0.13 8.11
N PRO A 53 -8.50 -0.49 9.23
CA PRO A 53 -9.21 -0.92 10.44
C PRO A 53 -9.99 0.22 11.10
N LEU A 54 -9.52 1.48 11.02
CA LEU A 54 -10.26 2.63 11.52
C LEU A 54 -11.60 2.76 10.78
N SER A 55 -11.57 2.64 9.45
CA SER A 55 -12.75 2.71 8.60
C SER A 55 -13.72 1.56 8.85
N PHE A 56 -13.22 0.34 9.05
CA PHE A 56 -14.02 -0.81 9.47
C PHE A 56 -14.67 -0.59 10.84
N SER A 57 -13.96 0.01 11.80
CA SER A 57 -14.49 0.29 13.12
C SER A 57 -15.69 1.25 13.07
N VAL A 58 -15.61 2.28 12.22
CA VAL A 58 -16.72 3.22 11.98
C VAL A 58 -17.91 2.49 11.37
N LEU A 59 -17.70 1.60 10.39
CA LEU A 59 -18.79 0.81 9.80
C LEU A 59 -19.49 -0.07 10.83
N ILE A 60 -18.74 -0.77 11.67
CA ILE A 60 -19.29 -1.62 12.73
C ILE A 60 -20.12 -0.78 13.70
N PHE A 61 -19.63 0.41 14.09
CA PHE A 61 -20.35 1.33 14.97
C PHE A 61 -21.71 1.74 14.37
N PHE A 62 -21.73 2.15 13.10
CA PHE A 62 -22.99 2.51 12.42
C PHE A 62 -23.92 1.31 12.21
N PHE A 63 -23.36 0.11 11.96
CA PHE A 63 -24.13 -1.11 11.81
C PHE A 63 -24.85 -1.50 13.12
N LEU A 64 -24.18 -1.37 14.27
CA LEU A 64 -24.76 -1.65 15.58
C LEU A 64 -25.87 -0.68 15.99
N MET A 65 -25.84 0.56 15.49
CA MET A 65 -26.86 1.59 15.76
C MET A 65 -28.06 1.55 14.79
N ALA A 66 -28.03 0.71 13.75
CA ALA A 66 -29.05 0.72 12.70
C ALA A 66 -30.28 -0.12 13.07
N GLU A 67 -31.29 0.49 13.70
CA GLU A 67 -32.52 -0.22 14.09
C GLU A 67 -33.55 -0.43 12.95
N LYS A 68 -33.50 0.33 11.83
CA LYS A 68 -34.35 0.13 10.62
C LYS A 68 -33.64 0.65 9.38
N ILE A 69 -33.81 -0.06 8.25
CA ILE A 69 -33.22 0.14 6.90
C ILE A 69 -32.52 1.49 6.76
N ASN A 70 -31.24 1.51 7.12
CA ASN A 70 -30.49 2.75 7.28
C ASN A 70 -29.78 3.07 5.96
N ILE A 71 -30.47 3.77 5.06
CA ILE A 71 -29.93 4.26 3.77
C ILE A 71 -28.61 5.02 4.00
N ILE A 72 -28.49 5.71 5.14
CA ILE A 72 -27.28 6.42 5.58
C ILE A 72 -26.12 5.44 5.80
N GLY A 73 -26.36 4.28 6.43
CA GLY A 73 -25.35 3.23 6.61
C GLY A 73 -24.88 2.65 5.27
N LEU A 74 -25.78 2.50 4.29
CA LEU A 74 -25.44 2.00 2.96
C LEU A 74 -24.60 3.03 2.17
N VAL A 75 -24.94 4.31 2.25
CA VAL A 75 -24.15 5.39 1.64
C VAL A 75 -22.74 5.46 2.26
N ILE A 76 -22.63 5.36 3.58
CA ILE A 76 -21.35 5.34 4.30
C ILE A 76 -20.52 4.11 3.91
N ALA A 77 -21.15 2.93 3.77
CA ALA A 77 -20.48 1.71 3.32
C ALA A 77 -19.88 1.87 1.92
N ILE A 78 -20.63 2.41 0.97
CA ILE A 78 -20.13 2.65 -0.40
C ILE A 78 -18.97 3.67 -0.39
N LEU A 79 -19.09 4.72 0.41
CA LEU A 79 -18.08 5.78 0.53
C LEU A 79 -16.75 5.24 1.11
N ILE A 80 -16.83 4.18 1.91
CA ILE A 80 -15.66 3.49 2.48
C ILE A 80 -15.10 2.42 1.53
N LEU A 81 -15.95 1.66 0.84
CA LEU A 81 -15.53 0.60 -0.10
C LEU A 81 -14.78 1.14 -1.32
N LEU A 82 -15.17 2.32 -1.84
CA LEU A 82 -14.53 2.95 -3.00
C LEU A 82 -13.02 3.17 -2.82
N PRO A 83 -12.54 3.91 -1.80
CA PRO A 83 -11.12 4.09 -1.59
C PRO A 83 -10.43 2.76 -1.32
N LEU A 84 -11.03 1.84 -0.54
CA LEU A 84 -10.48 0.50 -0.29
C LEU A 84 -10.17 -0.25 -1.59
N SER A 85 -11.07 -0.21 -2.58
CA SER A 85 -10.88 -0.90 -3.86
C SER A 85 -9.70 -0.35 -4.67
N LEU A 86 -9.51 0.97 -4.67
CA LEU A 86 -8.38 1.62 -5.34
C LEU A 86 -7.04 1.27 -4.70
N PHE A 87 -7.05 0.95 -3.40
CA PHE A 87 -5.84 0.59 -2.66
C PHE A 87 -5.42 -0.87 -2.83
N ILE A 88 -6.30 -1.80 -3.19
CA ILE A 88 -5.95 -3.23 -3.38
C ILE A 88 -4.84 -3.40 -4.44
N THR A 89 -4.91 -2.66 -5.54
CA THR A 89 -3.90 -2.71 -6.62
C THR A 89 -2.53 -2.22 -6.14
N SER A 90 -2.51 -1.21 -5.26
CA SER A 90 -1.28 -0.70 -4.65
C SER A 90 -0.80 -1.59 -3.51
N PHE A 91 -1.67 -2.37 -2.88
CA PHE A 91 -1.37 -3.15 -1.68
C PHE A 91 -0.29 -4.21 -1.90
N LYS A 92 -0.36 -4.95 -3.02
CA LYS A 92 0.63 -5.98 -3.34
C LYS A 92 2.03 -5.40 -3.52
N LEU A 93 2.15 -4.28 -4.23
CA LEU A 93 3.42 -3.62 -4.49
C LEU A 93 3.97 -2.97 -3.21
N SER A 94 3.11 -2.28 -2.46
CA SER A 94 3.42 -1.70 -1.16
C SER A 94 3.86 -2.74 -0.13
N TYR A 95 3.23 -3.92 -0.08
CA TYR A 95 3.62 -5.02 0.80
C TYR A 95 5.01 -5.57 0.45
N LYS A 96 5.30 -5.77 -0.84
CA LYS A 96 6.64 -6.19 -1.29
C LYS A 96 7.70 -5.15 -0.93
N SER A 97 7.38 -3.86 -1.11
CA SER A 97 8.26 -2.75 -0.70
C SER A 97 8.50 -2.75 0.81
N PHE A 98 7.48 -3.00 1.63
CA PHE A 98 7.63 -3.12 3.08
C PHE A 98 8.56 -4.27 3.50
N ILE A 99 8.39 -5.47 2.93
CA ILE A 99 9.29 -6.61 3.21
C ILE A 99 10.72 -6.30 2.77
N PHE A 100 10.89 -5.73 1.57
CA PHE A 100 12.20 -5.32 1.07
C PHE A 100 12.86 -4.33 2.02
N MET A 101 12.14 -3.28 2.43
CA MET A 101 12.70 -2.26 3.31
C MET A 101 13.07 -2.81 4.67
N ARG A 102 12.25 -3.71 5.23
CA ARG A 102 12.54 -4.40 6.50
C ARG A 102 13.78 -5.31 6.40
N LYS A 103 14.06 -5.89 5.23
CA LYS A 103 15.18 -6.82 5.00
C LYS A 103 16.49 -6.10 4.67
N TYR A 104 16.45 -4.98 3.95
CA TYR A 104 17.65 -4.33 3.40
C TYR A 104 17.94 -2.91 3.89
N LYS A 105 16.99 -2.19 4.50
CA LYS A 105 17.21 -0.84 5.06
C LYS A 105 17.68 -0.85 6.53
N ARG A 106 17.62 -2.00 7.21
CA ARG A 106 18.17 -2.18 8.57
C ARG A 106 19.60 -2.73 8.58
N LEU A 107 20.31 -2.65 7.45
CA LEU A 107 21.74 -2.89 7.31
C LEU A 107 22.43 -1.55 7.04
#